data_AF-A0A965CA26-F1
#
_entry.id   AF-A0A965CA26-F1
#
_cell.length_a   1.000
_cell.length_b   1.000
_cell.length_c   1.000
_cell.angle_alpha   90.00
_cell.angle_beta   90.00
_cell.angle_gamma   90.00
#
_symmetry.space_group_name_H-M   'P 1'
#
loop_
_entity.id
_entity.type
_entity.pdbx_description
1 polymer ?
#
loop_
_entity_poly.entity_id
_entity_poly.type
_entity_poly.pdbx_seq_one_letter_code
_entity_poly.pdbx_strand_id
1 'polypeptide(L)'
;MAHYAYLDENNVVVAVTVGKDETELIDGLDTETYYAQGTPYTVKRTSYNNKIRKNYAAVGFIYDEVRDAFIAPEPTNAIGFDEQTCRWIVPQFDYEA
;
A
#
# COMPACT_ATOMS: atom_id res chain seq x y z
N MET A 1 -16.23 3.62 2.28
CA MET A 1 -15.19 3.81 3.31
C MET A 1 -13.86 3.36 2.70
N ALA A 2 -12.90 4.27 2.59
CA ALA A 2 -11.63 3.99 1.92
C ALA A 2 -10.48 3.83 2.92
N HIS A 3 -9.39 3.20 2.49
CA HIS A 3 -8.18 3.04 3.29
C HIS A 3 -7.06 3.93 2.74
N TYR A 4 -6.24 4.45 3.64
CA TYR A 4 -5.18 5.40 3.35
C TYR A 4 -3.89 4.95 4.03
N ALA A 5 -2.83 4.78 3.24
CA ALA A 5 -1.49 4.47 3.68
C ALA A 5 -0.69 5.78 3.80
N TYR A 6 -0.04 5.97 4.95
CA TYR A 6 0.87 7.08 5.22
C TYR A 6 2.30 6.57 4.96
N LEU A 7 3.01 7.28 4.10
CA LEU A 7 4.35 6.95 3.63
C LEU A 7 5.36 7.95 4.18
N ASP A 8 6.51 7.46 4.65
CA ASP A 8 7.64 8.30 5.01
C ASP A 8 8.42 8.81 3.78
N GLU A 9 9.53 9.51 4.03
CA GLU A 9 10.41 10.06 2.99
C GLU A 9 11.06 8.99 2.08
N ASN A 10 11.06 7.72 2.50
CA ASN A 10 11.60 6.59 1.75
C ASN A 10 10.50 5.76 1.08
N ASN A 11 9.28 6.30 1.00
CA ASN A 11 8.09 5.59 0.50
C ASN A 11 7.72 4.33 1.32
N VAL A 12 8.13 4.26 2.60
CA VAL A 12 7.77 3.16 3.50
C VAL A 12 6.46 3.47 4.20
N VAL A 13 5.53 2.52 4.19
CA VAL A 13 4.25 2.62 4.89
C VAL A 13 4.48 2.59 6.40
N VAL A 14 4.15 3.69 7.09
CA VAL A 14 4.25 3.80 8.55
C VAL A 14 2.90 3.60 9.25
N ALA A 15 1.80 3.87 8.57
CA ALA A 15 0.45 3.68 9.10
C ALA A 15 -0.57 3.41 7.98
N VAL A 16 -1.63 2.70 8.30
CA VAL A 16 -2.80 2.52 7.44
C VAL A 16 -4.04 2.88 8.24
N THR A 17 -4.82 3.84 7.76
CA THR A 17 -6.04 4.30 8.42
C THR A 17 -7.26 4.19 7.51
N VAL A 18 -8.43 4.27 8.13
CA VAL A 18 -9.72 4.29 7.46
C VAL A 18 -10.19 5.74 7.38
N GLY A 19 -10.66 6.17 6.21
CA GLY A 19 -11.13 7.53 5.98
C GLY A 19 -12.40 7.58 5.15
N LYS A 20 -12.80 8.80 4.80
CA LYS A 20 -13.97 9.08 3.95
C LYS A 20 -13.87 8.37 2.60
N ASP A 21 -15.01 8.24 1.93
CA ASP A 21 -15.04 7.64 0.61
C ASP A 21 -14.36 8.53 -0.44
N GLU A 22 -13.86 7.90 -1.51
CA GLU A 22 -13.15 8.61 -2.57
C GLU A 22 -14.04 9.44 -3.49
N THR A 23 -15.35 9.26 -3.40
CA THR A 23 -16.32 9.92 -4.29
C THR A 23 -16.62 11.36 -3.89
N GLU A 24 -16.11 11.80 -2.73
CA GLU A 24 -16.35 13.12 -2.18
C GLU A 24 -15.04 13.92 -2.06
N LEU A 25 -15.10 15.20 -2.43
CA LEU A 25 -14.06 16.15 -2.06
C LEU A 25 -14.23 16.54 -0.59
N ILE A 26 -13.13 16.70 0.13
CA ILE A 26 -13.12 17.20 1.50
C ILE A 26 -12.50 18.59 1.46
N ASP A 27 -13.29 19.61 1.82
CA ASP A 27 -12.86 21.01 1.75
C ASP A 27 -12.34 21.44 0.36
N GLY A 28 -12.90 20.85 -0.70
CA GLY A 28 -12.49 21.09 -2.10
C GLY A 28 -11.23 20.35 -2.54
N LEU A 29 -10.65 19.51 -1.68
CA LEU A 29 -9.45 18.72 -1.97
C LEU A 29 -9.81 17.25 -2.19
N ASP A 30 -8.98 16.56 -2.98
CA ASP A 30 -9.05 15.11 -3.05
C ASP A 30 -8.63 14.49 -1.70
N THR A 31 -9.06 13.26 -1.47
CA THR A 31 -8.85 12.62 -0.18
C THR A 31 -7.39 12.32 0.14
N GLU A 32 -6.52 12.03 -0.84
CA GLU A 32 -5.08 11.83 -0.58
C GLU A 32 -4.43 13.14 -0.13
N THR A 33 -4.72 14.25 -0.83
CA THR A 33 -4.23 15.58 -0.45
C THR A 33 -4.74 16.01 0.93
N TYR A 34 -6.04 15.82 1.21
CA TYR A 34 -6.65 16.18 2.49
C TYR A 34 -5.98 15.47 3.67
N TYR A 35 -5.80 14.15 3.57
CA TYR A 35 -5.19 13.37 4.65
C TYR A 35 -3.69 13.60 4.82
N ALA A 36 -3.00 14.09 3.79
CA ALA A 36 -1.60 14.49 3.91
C ALA A 36 -1.41 15.85 4.63
N GLN A 37 -2.45 16.70 4.70
CA GLN A 37 -2.33 18.04 5.25
C GLN A 37 -1.86 18.05 6.71
N GLY A 38 -0.85 18.86 7.00
CA GLY A 38 -0.30 19.01 8.35
C GLY A 38 0.51 17.80 8.84
N THR A 39 0.80 16.84 7.96
CA THR A 39 1.67 15.70 8.25
C THR A 39 2.94 15.75 7.39
N PRO A 40 4.06 15.17 7.85
CA PRO A 40 5.25 15.02 7.01
C PRO A 40 5.12 13.86 6.00
N TYR A 41 3.98 13.16 5.99
CA TYR A 41 3.80 11.92 5.25
C TYR A 41 3.13 12.15 3.90
N THR A 42 3.55 11.36 2.92
CA THR A 42 2.79 11.22 1.67
C THR A 42 1.64 10.25 1.92
N VAL A 43 0.42 10.59 1.53
CA VAL A 43 -0.73 9.71 1.70
C VAL A 43 -1.14 9.10 0.36
N LYS A 44 -1.36 7.78 0.35
CA LYS A 44 -1.83 7.03 -0.82
C LYS A 44 -3.00 6.14 -0.43
N ARG A 45 -4.07 6.15 -1.21
CA ARG A 45 -5.19 5.23 -1.02
C ARG A 45 -4.76 3.78 -1.24
N THR A 46 -5.39 2.85 -0.53
CA THR A 46 -5.18 1.42 -0.71
C THR A 46 -6.52 0.67 -0.66
N SER A 47 -6.60 -0.47 -1.35
CA SER A 47 -7.85 -1.24 -1.46
C SER A 47 -7.60 -2.72 -1.18
N TYR A 48 -8.36 -3.29 -0.24
CA TYR A 48 -8.30 -4.73 0.05
C TYR A 48 -8.66 -5.59 -1.17
N ASN A 49 -9.48 -5.05 -2.08
CA ASN A 49 -9.98 -5.75 -3.25
C ASN A 49 -9.13 -5.48 -4.51
N ASN A 50 -7.94 -4.89 -4.35
CA ASN A 50 -7.04 -4.52 -5.45
C ASN A 50 -7.73 -3.72 -6.57
N LYS A 51 -8.74 -2.91 -6.22
CA LYS A 51 -9.42 -2.01 -7.18
C LYS A 51 -8.54 -0.85 -7.63
N ILE A 52 -7.60 -0.46 -6.76
CA ILE A 52 -6.63 0.59 -6.95
C ILE A 52 -5.31 0.09 -6.39
N ARG A 53 -4.22 0.29 -7.15
CA ARG A 53 -2.89 -0.26 -6.85
C ARG A 53 -2.90 -1.80 -6.76
N LYS A 54 -1.78 -2.44 -7.06
CA LYS A 54 -1.79 -3.92 -7.19
C LYS A 54 -2.04 -4.68 -5.89
N ASN A 55 -1.57 -4.13 -4.76
CA ASN A 55 -1.58 -4.80 -3.47
C ASN A 55 -2.15 -3.88 -2.39
N TYR A 56 -2.68 -4.47 -1.32
CA TYR A 56 -3.03 -3.71 -0.11
C TYR A 56 -1.78 -3.27 0.64
N ALA A 57 -1.80 -2.05 1.19
CA ALA A 57 -0.70 -1.52 1.98
C ALA A 57 -0.71 -2.11 3.39
N ALA A 58 0.45 -2.45 3.92
CA ALA A 58 0.63 -2.77 5.32
C ALA A 58 1.89 -2.06 5.84
N VAL A 59 1.96 -1.85 7.15
CA VAL A 59 3.11 -1.19 7.79
C VAL A 59 4.40 -1.95 7.43
N GLY A 60 5.42 -1.20 7.00
CA GLY A 60 6.71 -1.71 6.52
C GLY A 60 6.75 -2.04 5.03
N PHE A 61 5.65 -1.94 4.29
CA PHE A 61 5.66 -2.11 2.83
C PHE A 61 6.25 -0.86 2.17
N ILE A 62 6.86 -1.03 0.99
CA ILE A 62 7.37 0.07 0.19
C ILE A 62 6.37 0.37 -0.93
N TYR A 63 6.01 1.63 -1.13
CA TYR A 63 5.25 2.05 -2.28
C TYR A 63 6.17 2.29 -3.49
N ASP A 64 5.94 1.54 -4.56
CA ASP A 64 6.62 1.71 -5.83
C ASP A 64 5.71 2.50 -6.79
N GLU A 65 6.11 3.73 -7.08
CA GLU A 65 5.39 4.66 -7.95
C GLU A 65 5.38 4.21 -9.42
N VAL A 66 6.41 3.50 -9.88
CA VAL A 66 6.52 3.03 -11.26
C VAL A 66 5.57 1.86 -11.50
N ARG A 67 5.47 0.96 -10.51
CA ARG A 67 4.60 -0.23 -10.57
C ARG A 67 3.19 0.03 -10.06
N ASP A 68 2.96 1.20 -9.47
CA ASP A 68 1.76 1.59 -8.72
C ASP A 68 1.32 0.47 -7.74
N ALA A 69 2.26 0.06 -6.88
CA ALA A 69 2.10 -1.11 -6.02
C ALA A 69 2.70 -0.91 -4.64
N PHE A 70 2.03 -1.45 -3.62
CA PHE A 70 2.63 -1.64 -2.30
C PHE A 70 3.35 -3.00 -2.29
N ILE A 71 4.65 -2.99 -2.02
CA ILE A 71 5.51 -4.17 -2.08
C ILE A 71 5.92 -4.52 -0.65
N ALA A 72 5.66 -5.76 -0.24
CA ALA A 72 6.12 -6.25 1.05
C ALA A 72 7.66 -6.23 1.12
N PRO A 73 8.27 -6.10 2.30
CA PRO A 73 9.70 -6.34 2.43
C PRO A 73 10.05 -7.75 1.94
N GLU A 74 11.25 -7.90 1.37
CA GLU A 74 11.72 -9.19 0.84
C GLU A 74 11.74 -10.24 1.97
N PRO A 75 10.97 -11.33 1.86
CA PRO A 75 11.00 -12.39 2.85
C PRO A 75 12.29 -13.22 2.68
N THR A 76 12.80 -13.75 3.79
CA THR A 76 14.07 -14.50 3.81
C THR A 76 14.06 -15.77 2.96
N ASN A 77 12.89 -16.30 2.63
CA ASN A 77 12.69 -17.47 1.78
C ASN A 77 12.20 -17.11 0.36
N ALA A 78 12.30 -15.83 -0.06
CA ALA A 78 11.99 -15.46 -1.43
C ALA A 78 12.89 -16.24 -2.41
N ILE A 79 12.28 -16.82 -3.43
CA ILE A 79 12.97 -17.49 -4.55
C ILE A 79 12.85 -16.69 -5.85
N GLY A 80 12.14 -15.57 -5.82
CA GLY A 80 11.94 -14.67 -6.95
C GLY A 80 10.91 -13.59 -6.66
N PHE A 81 10.68 -12.73 -7.66
CA PHE A 81 9.72 -11.64 -7.60
C PHE A 81 8.86 -11.64 -8.87
N ASP A 82 7.55 -11.58 -8.71
CA ASP A 82 6.62 -11.46 -9.82
C ASP A 82 6.37 -9.98 -10.12
N GLU A 83 6.92 -9.50 -11.23
CA GLU A 83 6.78 -8.11 -11.69
C GLU A 83 5.34 -7.73 -12.08
N GLN A 84 4.50 -8.71 -12.45
CA GLN A 84 3.11 -8.44 -12.82
C GLN A 84 2.25 -8.22 -11.59
N THR A 85 2.40 -9.04 -10.54
CA THR A 85 1.63 -8.91 -9.29
C THR A 85 2.31 -8.09 -8.21
N CYS A 86 3.60 -7.80 -8.39
CA CYS A 86 4.48 -7.14 -7.43
C CYS A 86 4.52 -7.88 -6.08
N ARG A 87 4.63 -9.21 -6.14
CA ARG A 87 4.67 -10.10 -4.97
C ARG A 87 5.92 -10.97 -4.99
N TRP A 88 6.43 -11.27 -3.80
CA TRP A 88 7.50 -12.23 -3.63
C TRP A 88 7.00 -13.64 -3.89
N ILE A 89 7.77 -14.40 -4.66
CA ILE A 89 7.55 -15.82 -4.88
C ILE A 89 8.26 -16.52 -3.72
N VAL A 90 7.49 -17.22 -2.88
CA VAL A 90 8.00 -18.01 -1.77
C VAL A 90 7.65 -19.49 -1.99
N PRO A 91 8.49 -20.44 -1.54
CA PRO A 91 8.17 -21.85 -1.61
C PRO A 91 6.94 -22.16 -0.75
N GLN A 92 6.00 -22.94 -1.30
CA GLN A 92 4.91 -23.49 -0.50
C GLN A 92 5.48 -24.58 0.41
N PHE A 93 5.28 -24.43 1.71
CA PHE A 93 5.55 -25.50 2.66
C PHE A 93 4.27 -26.32 2.79
N ASP A 94 4.28 -27.53 2.24
CA ASP A 94 3.25 -28.52 2.53
C ASP A 94 3.44 -28.99 3.96
N TYR A 95 2.63 -28.46 4.87
CA TYR A 95 2.48 -29.07 6.19
C TYR A 95 1.57 -30.29 6.00
N GLU A 96 2.15 -31.48 5.90
CA GLU A 96 1.38 -32.72 6.05
C GLU A 96 0.73 -32.71 7.44
N ALA A 97 -0.60 -32.77 7.46
CA ALA A 97 -1.44 -32.73 8.67
C ALA A 97 -1.53 -34.11 9.35
#